data_AF-A0A6I6S258-F1
#
_entry.id   AF-A0A6I6S258-F1
#
_cell.length_a   1.000
_cell.length_b   1.000
_cell.length_c   1.000
_cell.angle_alpha   90.00
_cell.angle_beta   90.00
_cell.angle_gamma   90.00
#
_symmetry.space_group_name_H-M   'P 1'
#
loop_
_entity.id
_entity.type
_entity.pdbx_description
1 polymer ?
#
loop_
_entity_poly.entity_id
_entity_poly.type
_entity_poly.pdbx_seq_one_letter_code
_entity_poly.pdbx_strand_id
1 'polypeptide(L)'
;MTAPSAVRRILIATGFLVLVQAAVGLVVNLYVLYAAPHPGSRAGAYLIGAYEGFVWAVGHGTLALAVHAVLGLTLVLLSIVAAVRAVLLRQRAVAFWTVLGALLVIGAAVSGGGFLADGKILNSLLMALLALSAEVCFQLAIHLLPSGRRPAC
;
A
#
# COMPACT_ATOMS: atom_id res chain seq x y z
N MET A 1 3.61 24.29 11.92
CA MET A 1 2.49 23.33 11.76
C MET A 1 2.37 22.53 13.03
N THR A 2 1.18 22.32 13.59
CA THR A 2 1.01 21.48 14.80
C THR A 2 1.16 20.00 14.41
N ALA A 3 1.80 19.19 15.25
CA ALA A 3 2.04 17.77 14.95
C ALA A 3 0.79 16.99 14.48
N PRO A 4 -0.44 17.22 15.02
CA PRO A 4 -1.66 16.58 14.52
C PRO A 4 -2.03 16.98 13.09
N SER A 5 -1.76 18.22 12.66
CA SER A 5 -2.08 18.66 11.28
C SER A 5 -1.21 17.98 10.22
N ALA A 6 0.06 17.71 10.55
CA ALA A 6 0.96 16.99 9.66
C ALA A 6 0.56 15.51 9.52
N VAL A 7 0.18 14.87 10.62
CA VAL A 7 -0.32 13.48 10.60
C VAL A 7 -1.65 13.36 9.84
N ARG A 8 -2.55 14.35 9.96
CA ARG A 8 -3.77 14.37 9.16
C ARG A 8 -3.48 14.39 7.66
N ARG A 9 -2.58 15.29 7.24
CA ARG A 9 -2.22 15.45 5.81
C ARG A 9 -1.60 14.19 5.23
N ILE A 10 -0.66 13.57 5.95
CA ILE A 10 -0.03 12.33 5.48
C ILE A 10 -1.05 11.20 5.39
N LEU A 11 -1.96 11.05 6.37
CA LEU A 11 -3.00 10.01 6.31
C LEU A 11 -3.94 10.21 5.12
N ILE A 12 -4.39 11.45 4.86
CA ILE A 12 -5.23 11.77 3.70
C ILE A 12 -4.49 11.46 2.39
N ALA A 13 -3.23 11.88 2.28
CA ALA A 13 -2.44 11.63 1.09
C ALA A 13 -2.21 10.13 0.87
N THR A 14 -1.84 9.39 1.92
CA THR A 14 -1.64 7.93 1.86
C THR A 14 -2.94 7.23 1.47
N GLY A 15 -4.07 7.55 2.09
CA GLY A 15 -5.35 6.91 1.78
C GLY A 15 -5.80 7.18 0.33
N PHE A 16 -5.73 8.45 -0.10
CA PHE A 16 -6.01 8.78 -1.49
C PHE A 16 -5.11 8.02 -2.48
N LEU A 17 -3.81 7.90 -2.19
CA LEU A 17 -2.87 7.13 -3.01
C LEU A 17 -3.18 5.62 -2.98
N VAL A 18 -3.68 5.06 -1.87
CA VAL A 18 -4.17 3.66 -1.82
C VAL A 18 -5.33 3.47 -2.80
N LEU A 19 -6.29 4.39 -2.84
CA LEU A 19 -7.41 4.31 -3.78
C LEU A 19 -6.96 4.38 -5.24
N VAL A 20 -6.08 5.34 -5.56
CA VAL A 20 -5.50 5.46 -6.90
C VAL A 20 -4.74 4.18 -7.28
N GLN A 21 -3.92 3.66 -6.36
CA GLN A 21 -3.13 2.46 -6.59
C GLN A 21 -4.00 1.21 -6.77
N ALA A 22 -5.11 1.09 -6.03
CA ALA A 22 -6.06 0.01 -6.18
C ALA A 22 -6.75 0.06 -7.55
N ALA A 23 -7.16 1.25 -8.02
CA ALA A 23 -7.74 1.42 -9.35
C ALA A 23 -6.73 1.06 -10.46
N VAL A 24 -5.49 1.55 -10.36
CA VAL A 24 -4.43 1.19 -11.32
C VAL A 24 -4.16 -0.32 -11.28
N GLY A 25 -4.08 -0.92 -10.10
CA GLY A 25 -3.85 -2.35 -9.93
C GLY A 25 -4.95 -3.23 -10.53
N LEU A 26 -6.22 -2.81 -10.40
CA LEU A 26 -7.33 -3.50 -11.06
C LEU A 26 -7.18 -3.47 -12.58
N VAL A 27 -6.84 -2.32 -13.17
CA VAL A 27 -6.62 -2.20 -14.61
C VAL A 27 -5.44 -3.07 -15.06
N VAL A 28 -4.31 -3.00 -14.35
CA VAL A 28 -3.11 -3.76 -14.67
C VAL A 28 -3.37 -5.26 -14.57
N ASN A 29 -3.96 -5.73 -13.47
CA ASN A 29 -4.14 -7.16 -13.24
C ASN A 29 -5.22 -7.81 -14.12
N LEU A 30 -6.16 -7.02 -14.66
CA LEU A 30 -7.23 -7.53 -15.53
C LEU A 30 -6.87 -7.46 -17.03
N TYR A 31 -6.12 -6.44 -17.45
CA TYR A 31 -5.97 -6.12 -18.87
C TYR A 31 -4.54 -6.10 -19.38
N VAL A 32 -3.53 -6.04 -18.51
CA VAL A 32 -2.14 -6.00 -18.94
C VAL A 32 -1.59 -7.42 -19.00
N LEU A 33 -1.41 -7.91 -20.22
CA LEU A 33 -0.71 -9.17 -20.49
C LEU A 33 0.79 -8.98 -20.14
N TYR A 34 1.31 -9.85 -19.28
CA TYR A 34 2.75 -9.94 -19.02
C TYR A 34 3.28 -11.30 -19.48
N ALA A 35 4.52 -11.34 -19.98
CA ALA A 35 5.12 -12.55 -20.53
C ALA A 35 5.44 -13.55 -19.40
N ALA A 36 4.89 -14.76 -19.50
CA ALA A 36 4.89 -15.75 -18.43
C ALA A 36 6.26 -16.35 -18.02
N PRO A 37 7.36 -16.23 -18.80
CA PRO A 37 8.69 -16.48 -18.25
C PRO A 37 9.39 -15.15 -17.90
N HIS A 38 9.47 -14.83 -16.61
CA HIS A 38 10.31 -13.76 -16.08
C HIS A 38 10.98 -14.17 -14.75
N PRO A 39 12.08 -13.51 -14.34
CA PRO A 39 12.68 -13.70 -13.01
C PRO A 39 11.64 -13.56 -11.89
N GLY A 40 11.70 -14.42 -10.88
CA GLY A 40 10.67 -14.55 -9.83
C GLY A 40 9.48 -15.46 -10.16
N SER A 41 9.27 -15.86 -11.42
CA SER A 41 8.26 -16.87 -11.76
C SER A 41 8.70 -18.26 -11.25
N ARG A 42 7.81 -18.97 -10.56
CA ARG A 42 8.07 -20.32 -9.97
C ARG A 42 9.26 -20.41 -9.00
N ALA A 43 9.66 -19.31 -8.36
CA ALA A 43 10.72 -19.33 -7.35
C ALA A 43 10.32 -20.22 -6.15
N GLY A 44 11.24 -21.05 -5.64
CA GLY A 44 10.99 -21.93 -4.50
C GLY A 44 10.80 -21.20 -3.16
N ALA A 45 11.30 -19.97 -3.05
CA ALA A 45 11.16 -19.12 -1.89
C ALA A 45 10.28 -17.90 -2.21
N TYR A 46 9.10 -17.82 -1.58
CA TYR A 46 8.03 -16.87 -1.89
C TYR A 46 8.47 -15.39 -1.86
N LEU A 47 9.24 -14.98 -0.83
CA LEU A 47 9.71 -13.59 -0.71
C LEU A 47 10.83 -13.23 -1.70
N ILE A 48 11.68 -14.20 -2.05
CA ILE A 48 12.74 -14.00 -3.07
C ILE A 48 12.08 -13.84 -4.43
N GLY A 49 11.08 -14.68 -4.75
CA GLY A 49 10.30 -14.55 -5.98
C GLY A 49 9.58 -13.21 -6.09
N ALA A 50 9.00 -12.71 -5.00
CA ALA A 50 8.37 -11.39 -4.98
C ALA A 50 9.37 -10.26 -5.27
N TYR A 51 10.56 -10.30 -4.66
CA TYR A 51 11.63 -9.32 -4.92
C TYR A 51 12.06 -9.33 -6.39
N GLU A 52 12.40 -10.51 -6.93
CA GLU A 52 12.81 -10.65 -8.33
C GLU A 52 11.70 -10.20 -9.29
N GLY A 53 10.45 -10.52 -8.98
CA GLY A 53 9.28 -10.09 -9.73
C GLY A 53 9.12 -8.57 -9.74
N PHE A 54 9.30 -7.89 -8.60
CA PHE A 54 9.27 -6.43 -8.54
C PHE A 54 10.42 -5.79 -9.31
N VAL A 55 11.64 -6.30 -9.18
CA VAL A 55 12.80 -5.79 -9.93
C VAL A 55 12.56 -5.94 -11.44
N TRP A 56 12.04 -7.07 -11.88
CA TRP A 56 11.68 -7.29 -13.27
C TRP A 56 10.55 -6.35 -13.72
N ALA A 57 9.48 -6.23 -12.94
CA ALA A 57 8.33 -5.38 -13.26
C ALA A 57 8.74 -3.91 -13.48
N VAL A 58 9.68 -3.41 -12.68
CA VAL A 58 10.19 -2.03 -12.79
C VAL A 58 11.11 -1.85 -13.99
N GLY A 59 12.02 -2.80 -14.25
CA GLY A 59 13.04 -2.66 -15.29
C GLY A 59 12.61 -3.09 -16.69
N HIS A 60 11.70 -4.07 -16.78
CA HIS A 60 11.40 -4.80 -18.01
C HIS A 60 9.89 -5.06 -18.22
N GLY A 61 9.06 -4.73 -17.22
CA GLY A 61 7.60 -4.82 -17.34
C GLY A 61 7.04 -3.81 -18.33
N THR A 62 5.75 -3.95 -18.65
CA THR A 62 5.03 -2.91 -19.41
C THR A 62 5.04 -1.60 -18.61
N LEU A 63 4.92 -0.45 -19.29
CA LEU A 63 4.91 0.85 -18.62
C LEU A 63 3.86 0.93 -17.50
N ALA A 64 2.66 0.40 -17.74
CA ALA A 64 1.60 0.37 -16.75
C ALA A 64 1.98 -0.47 -15.52
N LEU A 65 2.59 -1.65 -15.72
CA LEU A 65 3.06 -2.50 -14.64
C LEU A 65 4.21 -1.86 -13.85
N ALA A 66 5.18 -1.25 -14.54
CA ALA A 66 6.29 -0.56 -13.91
C ALA A 66 5.81 0.62 -13.04
N VAL A 67 4.90 1.45 -13.56
CA VAL A 67 4.28 2.56 -12.81
C VAL A 67 3.53 2.04 -11.60
N HIS A 68 2.73 0.97 -11.75
CA HIS A 68 2.02 0.35 -10.64
C HIS A 68 2.99 -0.17 -9.57
N ALA A 69 4.06 -0.88 -9.96
CA ALA A 69 5.04 -1.41 -9.03
C ALA A 69 5.77 -0.30 -8.25
N VAL A 70 6.26 0.74 -8.95
CA VAL A 70 6.96 1.87 -8.32
C VAL A 70 6.04 2.64 -7.38
N LEU A 71 4.80 2.92 -7.80
CA LEU A 71 3.84 3.63 -6.96
C LEU A 71 3.48 2.80 -5.72
N GLY A 72 3.31 1.48 -5.88
CA GLY A 72 3.05 0.57 -4.77
C GLY A 72 4.18 0.51 -3.75
N LEU A 73 5.43 0.41 -4.20
CA LEU A 73 6.60 0.43 -3.31
C LEU A 73 6.75 1.78 -2.59
N THR A 74 6.50 2.89 -3.29
CA THR A 74 6.48 4.22 -2.68
C THR A 74 5.40 4.33 -1.60
N LEU A 75 4.23 3.74 -1.84
CA LEU A 75 3.12 3.72 -0.91
C LEU A 75 3.41 2.87 0.34
N VAL A 76 4.17 1.77 0.20
CA VAL A 76 4.68 1.02 1.35
C VAL A 76 5.53 1.92 2.25
N LEU A 77 6.49 2.66 1.68
CA LEU A 77 7.33 3.58 2.45
C LEU A 77 6.51 4.69 3.10
N LEU A 78 5.58 5.28 2.36
CA LEU A 78 4.71 6.35 2.87
C LEU A 78 3.82 5.87 4.01
N SER A 79 3.26 4.66 3.92
CA SER A 79 2.44 4.09 4.99
C SER A 79 3.24 3.79 6.27
N ILE A 80 4.49 3.36 6.14
CA ILE A 80 5.42 3.22 7.28
C ILE A 80 5.68 4.58 7.93
N VAL A 81 5.96 5.63 7.14
CA VAL A 81 6.15 6.98 7.67
C VAL A 81 4.90 7.46 8.41
N ALA A 82 3.71 7.23 7.85
CA ALA A 82 2.45 7.56 8.51
C ALA A 82 2.30 6.82 9.84
N ALA A 83 2.58 5.52 9.88
CA ALA A 83 2.53 4.70 11.09
C ALA A 83 3.50 5.19 12.17
N VAL A 84 4.76 5.45 11.82
CA VAL A 84 5.77 5.99 12.74
C VAL A 84 5.29 7.32 13.33
N ARG A 85 4.80 8.24 12.48
CA ARG A 85 4.31 9.55 12.95
C ARG A 85 3.09 9.42 13.86
N ALA A 86 2.17 8.50 13.56
CA ALA A 86 1.01 8.23 14.40
C ALA A 86 1.39 7.64 15.77
N VAL A 87 2.37 6.73 15.81
CA VAL A 87 2.93 6.19 17.06
C VAL A 87 3.58 7.29 17.90
N LEU A 88 4.35 8.18 17.26
CA LEU A 88 5.01 9.30 17.94
C LEU A 88 4.02 10.34 18.51
N LEU A 89 2.80 10.44 17.97
CA LEU A 89 1.73 11.27 18.56
C LEU A 89 1.20 10.70 19.90
N ARG A 90 1.55 9.46 20.27
CA ARG A 90 1.12 8.77 21.50
C ARG A 90 -0.41 8.63 21.66
N GLN A 91 -1.14 8.73 20.56
CA GLN A 91 -2.59 8.51 20.51
C GLN A 91 -2.86 7.05 20.13
N ARG A 92 -3.16 6.21 21.13
CA ARG A 92 -3.23 4.74 20.96
C ARG A 92 -4.16 4.30 19.82
N ALA A 93 -5.34 4.90 19.73
CA ALA A 93 -6.32 4.55 18.71
C ALA A 93 -5.84 4.92 17.29
N VAL A 94 -5.29 6.12 17.11
CA VAL A 94 -4.72 6.56 15.82
C VAL A 94 -3.53 5.70 15.42
N ALA A 95 -2.64 5.39 16.38
CA ALA A 95 -1.49 4.52 16.16
C ALA A 95 -1.91 3.11 15.71
N PHE A 96 -2.88 2.50 16.41
CA PHE A 96 -3.38 1.17 16.08
C PHE A 96 -3.91 1.09 14.65
N TRP A 97 -4.85 1.97 14.28
CA TRP A 97 -5.45 1.95 12.94
C TRP A 97 -4.44 2.29 11.84
N THR A 98 -3.51 3.22 12.09
CA THR A 98 -2.47 3.56 11.10
C THR A 98 -1.48 2.41 10.89
N VAL A 99 -1.07 1.73 11.97
CA VAL A 99 -0.18 0.56 11.90
C VAL A 99 -0.86 -0.59 11.18
N LEU A 100 -2.13 -0.89 11.53
CA LEU A 100 -2.90 -1.91 10.84
C LEU A 100 -3.03 -1.61 9.34
N GLY A 101 -3.34 -0.36 8.98
CA GLY A 101 -3.38 0.09 7.58
C GLY A 101 -2.04 -0.11 6.87
N ALA A 102 -0.91 0.23 7.49
CA ALA A 102 0.41 0.01 6.91
C ALA A 102 0.73 -1.48 6.72
N LEU A 103 0.37 -2.35 7.67
CA LEU A 103 0.52 -3.79 7.55
C LEU A 103 -0.32 -4.36 6.40
N LEU A 104 -1.53 -3.84 6.20
CA LEU A 104 -2.40 -4.22 5.09
C LEU A 104 -1.82 -3.76 3.73
N VAL A 105 -1.23 -2.57 3.64
CA VAL A 105 -0.50 -2.11 2.44
C VAL A 105 0.69 -3.03 2.13
N ILE A 106 1.46 -3.43 3.15
CA ILE A 106 2.56 -4.39 2.99
C ILE A 106 2.04 -5.74 2.51
N GLY A 107 0.95 -6.24 3.11
CA GLY A 107 0.28 -7.47 2.68
C GLY A 107 -0.16 -7.40 1.22
N ALA A 108 -0.73 -6.27 0.79
CA ALA A 108 -1.12 -6.06 -0.59
C ALA A 108 0.08 -6.14 -1.55
N ALA A 109 1.22 -5.53 -1.18
CA ALA A 109 2.45 -5.64 -1.96
C ALA A 109 2.95 -7.09 -2.06
N VAL A 110 2.92 -7.84 -0.96
CA VAL A 110 3.28 -9.27 -0.94
C VAL A 110 2.36 -10.08 -1.86
N SER A 111 1.04 -9.85 -1.80
CA SER A 111 0.08 -10.49 -2.71
C SER A 111 0.32 -10.11 -4.18
N GLY A 112 0.69 -8.86 -4.47
CA GLY A 112 1.09 -8.44 -5.82
C GLY A 112 2.34 -9.16 -6.34
N GLY A 113 3.36 -9.33 -5.49
CA GLY A 113 4.53 -10.16 -5.82
C GLY A 113 4.15 -11.63 -6.05
N GLY A 114 3.21 -12.17 -5.28
CA GLY A 114 2.62 -13.48 -5.51
C GLY A 114 1.92 -13.59 -6.86
N PHE A 115 1.14 -12.57 -7.25
CA PHE A 115 0.49 -12.51 -8.56
C PHE A 115 1.51 -12.50 -9.71
N LEU A 116 2.63 -11.77 -9.57
CA LEU A 116 3.72 -11.84 -10.55
C LEU A 116 4.33 -13.24 -10.63
N ALA A 117 4.48 -13.94 -9.50
CA ALA A 117 5.12 -15.25 -9.46
C ALA A 117 4.29 -16.38 -10.10
N ASP A 118 2.95 -16.35 -9.95
CA ASP A 118 2.07 -17.47 -10.34
C ASP A 118 0.80 -17.09 -11.12
N GLY A 119 0.50 -15.81 -11.29
CA GLY A 119 -0.66 -15.30 -12.03
C GLY A 119 -2.02 -15.67 -11.44
N LYS A 120 -2.08 -16.16 -10.19
CA LYS A 120 -3.33 -16.62 -9.60
C LYS A 120 -4.26 -15.46 -9.28
N ILE A 121 -5.50 -15.55 -9.74
CA ILE A 121 -6.57 -14.58 -9.47
C ILE A 121 -6.75 -14.33 -7.96
N LEU A 122 -6.55 -15.35 -7.12
CA LEU A 122 -6.61 -15.22 -5.66
C LEU A 122 -5.62 -14.17 -5.12
N ASN A 123 -4.40 -14.11 -5.63
CA ASN A 123 -3.39 -13.13 -5.22
C ASN A 123 -3.81 -11.70 -5.62
N SER A 124 -4.41 -11.55 -6.81
CA SER A 124 -4.98 -10.26 -7.27
C SER A 124 -6.16 -9.81 -6.39
N LEU A 125 -7.07 -10.74 -6.05
CA LEU A 125 -8.20 -10.46 -5.17
C LEU A 125 -7.74 -10.05 -3.76
N LEU A 126 -6.79 -10.81 -3.18
CA LEU A 126 -6.23 -10.49 -1.87
C LEU A 126 -5.56 -9.12 -1.87
N MET A 127 -4.75 -8.81 -2.90
CA MET A 127 -4.13 -7.49 -3.04
C MET A 127 -5.16 -6.36 -3.02
N ALA A 128 -6.26 -6.50 -3.78
CA ALA A 128 -7.33 -5.50 -3.82
C ALA A 128 -8.06 -5.36 -2.48
N LEU A 129 -8.43 -6.47 -1.84
CA LEU A 129 -9.13 -6.46 -0.55
C LEU A 129 -8.27 -5.86 0.57
N LEU A 130 -6.97 -6.18 0.59
CA LEU A 130 -6.02 -5.62 1.54
C LEU A 130 -5.85 -4.11 1.33
N ALA A 131 -5.77 -3.64 0.08
CA ALA A 131 -5.70 -2.20 -0.22
C ALA A 131 -6.96 -1.46 0.24
N LEU A 132 -8.16 -1.97 -0.08
CA LEU A 132 -9.42 -1.35 0.36
C LEU A 132 -9.57 -1.36 1.89
N SER A 133 -9.13 -2.43 2.55
CA SER A 133 -9.14 -2.51 4.01
C SER A 133 -8.14 -1.52 4.64
N ALA A 134 -6.98 -1.31 4.01
CA ALA A 134 -6.01 -0.31 4.44
C ALA A 134 -6.57 1.11 4.35
N GLU A 135 -7.33 1.41 3.29
CA GLU A 135 -8.02 2.69 3.14
C GLU A 135 -8.99 2.94 4.29
N VAL A 136 -9.84 1.96 4.62
CA VAL A 136 -10.76 2.05 5.77
C VAL A 136 -9.99 2.33 7.07
N CYS A 137 -8.85 1.68 7.28
CA CYS A 137 -8.00 1.93 8.44
C CYS A 137 -7.47 3.37 8.50
N PHE A 138 -7.01 3.92 7.38
CA PHE A 138 -6.54 5.32 7.33
C PHE A 138 -7.68 6.31 7.57
N GLN A 139 -8.88 6.05 7.06
CA GLN A 139 -10.05 6.89 7.34
C GLN A 139 -10.44 6.86 8.82
N LEU A 140 -10.47 5.67 9.44
CA LEU A 140 -10.70 5.55 10.89
C LEU A 140 -9.64 6.31 11.70
N ALA A 141 -8.37 6.22 11.31
CA ALA A 141 -7.30 6.98 11.96
C ALA A 141 -7.51 8.50 11.84
N ILE A 142 -7.95 9.00 10.68
CA ILE A 142 -8.26 10.43 10.45
C ILE A 142 -9.45 10.89 11.30
N HIS A 143 -10.50 10.08 11.41
CA HIS A 143 -11.69 10.37 12.20
C HIS A 143 -11.39 10.43 13.70
N LEU A 144 -10.49 9.58 14.18
CA LEU A 144 -10.08 9.53 15.58
C LEU A 144 -9.00 10.56 15.94
N LEU A 145 -8.41 11.22 14.94
CA LEU A 145 -7.37 12.22 15.15
C LEU A 145 -7.97 13.52 15.73
N PRO A 146 -7.48 14.03 16.87
CA PRO A 146 -8.03 15.23 17.49
C PRO A 146 -8.04 16.44 16.53
N SER A 147 -9.14 17.19 16.56
CA SER A 147 -9.25 18.50 15.89
C SER A 147 -8.59 19.53 16.80
N GLY A 148 -7.51 20.16 16.35
CA GLY A 148 -6.79 21.18 17.14
C GLY A 148 -7.55 22.50 17.32
N ARG A 149 -8.84 22.47 17.70
CA ARG A 149 -9.56 23.66 18.16
C ARG A 149 -8.99 24.03 19.53
N ARG A 150 -8.29 25.17 19.60
CA ARG A 150 -8.02 25.83 20.88
C ARG A 150 -9.36 26.08 21.55
N PRO A 151 -9.55 25.79 22.86
CA PRO A 151 -10.68 26.34 23.58
C PRO A 151 -10.60 27.86 23.47
N ALA A 152 -11.67 28.49 22.98
CA ALA A 152 -11.80 29.94 23.04
C ALA A 152 -11.87 30.31 24.53
N CYS A 153 -10.92 31.13 24.98
CA CYS A 153 -11.03 31.86 26.24
C CYS A 153 -12.12 32.91 26.12
#